data_AF-A0A5C5FKC1-F1
#
_entry.id   AF-A0A5C5FKC1-F1
#
_cell.length_a   1.000
_cell.length_b   1.000
_cell.length_c   1.000
_cell.angle_alpha   90.00
_cell.angle_beta   90.00
_cell.angle_gamma   90.00
#
_symmetry.space_group_name_H-M   'P 1'
#
loop_
_entity.id
_entity.type
_entity.pdbx_description
1 polymer ?
#
loop_
_entity_poly.entity_id
_entity_poly.type
_entity_poly.pdbx_seq_one_letter_code
_entity_poly.pdbx_strand_id
1 'polypeptide(L)'
;MDDPAYTQGLAPGHRIFLLVCVQGPLEGFRLPELHSVAKLYNLPLSWPAPPDSSRPYVLVGLESEDHARKLTGRMVSAKNCWEYWAHAPTYADLHAKVKSDPVRALWEPYARDPSVSWRFSVSGHQRTLPHAQQIATVNTFSFMPFQGPINLRTPDLEVGVFEEYAWDPLRGQKGH
;
A
#
# COMPACT_ATOMS: atom_id res chain seq x y z
N MET A 1 5.58 5.41 14.23
CA MET A 1 5.34 5.60 12.78
C MET A 1 6.02 6.91 12.46
N ASP A 2 7.35 6.92 12.54
CA ASP A 2 8.12 8.15 12.77
C ASP A 2 9.15 8.34 11.66
N ASP A 3 8.68 8.20 10.42
CA ASP A 3 9.36 8.80 9.28
C ASP A 3 8.77 10.21 9.14
N PRO A 4 9.47 11.27 9.61
CA PRO A 4 8.92 12.62 9.67
C PRO A 4 8.52 13.16 8.29
N ALA A 5 8.96 12.55 7.19
CA ALA A 5 8.53 12.94 5.85
C ALA A 5 7.08 12.55 5.52
N TYR A 6 6.48 11.59 6.24
CA TYR A 6 5.19 10.99 5.89
C TYR A 6 4.15 11.02 7.01
N THR A 7 4.37 11.75 8.10
CA THR A 7 3.38 11.91 9.17
C THR A 7 3.05 13.35 9.51
N GLN A 8 3.75 14.33 8.93
CA GLN A 8 3.55 15.76 9.23
C GLN A 8 2.16 16.28 8.90
N GLY A 9 1.53 15.78 7.83
CA GLY A 9 0.18 16.19 7.43
C GLY A 9 -0.92 15.20 7.80
N LEU A 10 -0.62 14.22 8.66
CA LEU A 10 -1.60 13.22 9.11
C LEU A 10 -2.44 13.81 10.26
N ALA A 11 -3.77 13.78 10.12
CA ALA A 11 -4.67 14.25 11.18
C ALA A 11 -4.69 13.28 12.37
N PRO A 12 -4.96 13.76 13.60
CA PRO A 12 -5.07 12.89 14.77
C PRO A 12 -6.08 11.76 14.55
N GLY A 13 -5.70 10.53 14.92
CA GLY A 13 -6.54 9.35 14.76
C GLY A 13 -6.60 8.76 13.34
N HIS A 14 -6.01 9.41 12.33
CA HIS A 14 -5.92 8.83 10.99
C HIS A 14 -4.81 7.77 10.92
N ARG A 15 -5.08 6.71 10.16
CA ARG A 15 -4.11 5.73 9.65
C ARG A 15 -3.77 6.07 8.20
N ILE A 16 -2.58 5.72 7.73
CA ILE A 16 -2.20 5.90 6.33
C ILE A 16 -2.70 4.72 5.51
N PHE A 17 -3.30 5.04 4.37
CA PHE A 17 -3.67 4.10 3.34
C PHE A 17 -2.96 4.42 2.03
N LEU A 18 -2.51 3.38 1.33
CA LEU A 18 -1.92 3.42 0.01
C LEU A 18 -2.99 3.07 -1.03
N LEU A 19 -3.39 4.05 -1.82
CA LEU A 19 -4.20 3.84 -3.01
C LEU A 19 -3.29 3.42 -4.17
N VAL A 20 -3.58 2.27 -4.77
CA VAL A 20 -2.95 1.87 -6.03
C VAL A 20 -3.88 2.25 -7.17
N CYS A 21 -3.42 3.16 -8.02
CA CYS A 21 -4.23 3.82 -9.01
C CYS A 21 -3.94 3.36 -10.44
N VAL A 22 -4.91 3.60 -11.31
CA VAL A 22 -4.76 3.47 -12.76
C VAL A 22 -3.85 4.60 -13.25
N GLN A 23 -2.90 4.27 -14.13
CA GLN A 23 -2.06 5.24 -14.83
C GLN A 23 -2.61 5.57 -16.22
N GLY A 24 -2.24 6.74 -16.73
CA GLY A 24 -2.67 7.25 -18.02
C GLY A 24 -3.84 8.25 -17.90
N PRO A 25 -4.92 8.13 -18.71
CA PRO A 25 -5.90 9.20 -18.89
C PRO A 25 -6.60 9.71 -17.62
N LEU A 26 -6.58 8.93 -16.54
CA LEU A 26 -7.27 9.25 -15.29
C LEU A 26 -6.40 10.00 -14.27
N GLU A 27 -5.11 10.21 -14.53
CA GLU A 27 -4.18 10.85 -13.58
C GLU A 27 -4.67 12.24 -13.14
N GLY A 28 -5.05 13.09 -14.09
CA GLY A 28 -5.56 14.44 -13.80
C GLY A 28 -6.91 14.47 -13.08
N PHE A 29 -7.68 13.38 -13.13
CA PHE A 29 -9.00 13.28 -12.50
C PHE A 29 -8.95 12.66 -11.10
N ARG A 30 -7.84 12.04 -10.71
CA ARG A 30 -7.73 11.25 -9.48
C ARG A 30 -8.00 12.07 -8.23
N LEU A 31 -7.35 13.23 -8.07
CA LEU A 31 -7.55 14.06 -6.88
C LEU A 31 -8.95 14.71 -6.85
N PRO A 32 -9.47 15.28 -7.95
CA PRO A 32 -10.87 15.71 -8.00
C PRO A 32 -11.88 14.61 -7.67
N GLU A 33 -11.68 13.40 -8.21
CA GLU A 33 -12.54 12.23 -7.93
C GLU A 33 -12.48 11.85 -6.44
N LEU A 34 -11.27 11.69 -5.90
CA LEU A 34 -11.04 11.35 -4.49
C LEU A 34 -11.73 12.36 -3.56
N HIS A 35 -11.55 13.66 -3.80
CA HIS A 35 -12.21 14.72 -3.03
C HIS A 35 -13.73 14.67 -3.15
N SER A 36 -14.25 14.38 -4.36
CA SER A 36 -15.71 14.29 -4.59
C SER A 36 -16.33 13.12 -3.82
N VAL A 37 -15.67 11.96 -3.83
CA VAL A 37 -16.12 10.78 -3.06
C VAL A 37 -16.01 11.04 -1.57
N ALA A 38 -14.90 11.61 -1.10
CA ALA A 38 -14.74 11.95 0.30
C ALA A 38 -15.84 12.90 0.79
N LYS A 39 -16.19 13.93 0.00
CA LYS A 39 -17.30 14.83 0.30
C LYS A 39 -18.64 14.11 0.34
N LEU A 40 -18.90 13.20 -0.61
CA LEU A 40 -20.15 12.42 -0.67
C LEU A 40 -20.38 11.59 0.60
N TYR A 41 -19.32 11.04 1.17
CA TYR A 41 -19.38 10.18 2.35
C TYR A 41 -18.98 10.88 3.65
N ASN A 42 -18.75 12.20 3.62
CA ASN A 42 -18.23 12.98 4.75
C ASN A 42 -16.97 12.37 5.37
N LEU A 43 -16.04 11.89 4.54
CA LEU A 43 -14.79 11.31 4.99
C LEU A 43 -13.77 12.43 5.24
N PRO A 44 -13.30 12.64 6.48
CA PRO A 44 -12.19 13.54 6.72
C PRO A 44 -10.94 12.94 6.08
N LEU A 45 -10.28 13.71 5.23
CA LEU A 45 -9.01 13.34 4.60
C LEU A 45 -7.87 14.07 5.29
N SER A 46 -6.73 13.41 5.39
CA SER A 46 -5.47 14.06 5.68
C SER A 46 -4.38 13.56 4.74
N TRP A 47 -3.29 14.32 4.63
CA TRP A 47 -2.28 14.09 3.60
C TRP A 47 -0.93 13.85 4.27
N PRO A 48 -0.52 12.58 4.45
CA PRO A 48 0.77 12.26 5.08
C PRO A 48 1.96 12.86 4.33
N ALA A 49 1.83 12.97 3.01
CA ALA A 49 2.72 13.71 2.12
C ALA A 49 1.86 14.44 1.07
N PRO A 50 2.39 15.49 0.40
CA PRO A 50 1.71 16.13 -0.71
C PRO A 50 1.30 15.10 -1.77
N PRO A 51 0.01 15.05 -2.17
CA PRO A 51 -0.44 14.05 -3.12
C PRO A 51 0.16 14.29 -4.51
N ASP A 52 0.77 13.25 -5.08
CA ASP A 52 1.33 13.26 -6.43
C ASP A 52 0.46 12.40 -7.36
N SER A 53 -0.24 13.06 -8.28
CA SER A 53 -1.12 12.40 -9.25
C SER A 53 -0.38 11.75 -10.43
N SER A 54 0.91 12.06 -10.61
CA SER A 54 1.73 11.43 -11.67
C SER A 54 2.15 10.00 -11.29
N ARG A 55 2.22 9.71 -9.99
CA ARG A 55 2.58 8.39 -9.47
C ARG A 55 1.37 7.46 -9.46
N PRO A 56 1.58 6.14 -9.55
CA PRO A 56 0.49 5.16 -9.40
C PRO A 56 0.05 5.00 -7.95
N TYR A 57 0.78 5.57 -7.01
CA TYR A 57 0.64 5.37 -5.58
C TYR A 57 0.30 6.70 -4.92
N VAL A 58 -0.85 6.76 -4.26
CA VAL A 58 -1.26 7.94 -3.49
C VAL A 58 -1.44 7.54 -2.04
N LEU A 59 -0.74 8.22 -1.14
CA LEU A 59 -0.95 8.06 0.30
C LEU A 59 -2.05 9.00 0.77
N VAL A 60 -3.00 8.48 1.53
CA VAL A 60 -4.12 9.23 2.11
C VAL A 60 -4.31 8.81 3.56
N GLY A 61 -4.56 9.78 4.44
CA GLY A 61 -4.89 9.53 5.83
C GLY A 61 -6.40 9.39 6.01
N LEU A 62 -6.86 8.29 6.61
CA LEU A 62 -8.27 8.02 6.90
C LEU A 62 -8.43 7.44 8.31
N GLU A 63 -9.58 7.60 8.93
CA GLU A 63 -9.82 7.14 10.32
C GLU A 63 -9.96 5.61 10.45
N SER A 64 -10.34 4.91 9.39
CA SER A 64 -10.62 3.47 9.46
C SER A 64 -10.55 2.76 8.10
N GLU A 65 -10.49 1.43 8.15
CA GLU A 65 -10.62 0.57 6.96
C GLU A 65 -11.99 0.68 6.30
N ASP A 66 -13.06 0.95 7.05
CA ASP A 66 -14.39 1.19 6.48
C ASP A 66 -14.40 2.47 5.62
N HIS A 67 -13.72 3.53 6.08
CA HIS A 67 -13.55 4.76 5.29
C HIS A 67 -12.73 4.49 4.03
N ALA A 68 -11.67 3.69 4.12
CA ALA A 68 -10.88 3.27 2.98
C ALA A 68 -11.73 2.47 1.97
N ARG A 69 -12.54 1.52 2.44
CA ARG A 69 -13.46 0.73 1.59
C ARG A 69 -14.51 1.62 0.90
N LYS A 70 -15.13 2.55 1.63
CA LYS A 70 -16.11 3.51 1.06
C LYS A 70 -15.47 4.40 0.00
N LEU A 71 -14.28 4.92 0.26
CA LEU A 71 -13.54 5.77 -0.67
C LEU A 71 -13.20 4.99 -1.94
N THR A 72 -12.47 3.88 -1.80
CA THR A 72 -11.97 3.11 -2.95
C THR A 72 -13.07 2.41 -3.72
N GLY A 73 -14.16 1.98 -3.06
CA GLY A 73 -15.31 1.33 -3.72
C GLY A 73 -16.09 2.23 -4.69
N ARG A 74 -15.80 3.53 -4.73
CA ARG A 74 -16.43 4.52 -5.62
C ARG A 74 -15.48 5.17 -6.60
N MET A 75 -14.18 5.01 -6.40
CA MET A 75 -13.17 5.56 -7.31
C MET A 75 -12.98 4.63 -8.49
N VAL A 76 -13.09 5.16 -9.70
CA VAL A 76 -12.73 4.48 -10.94
C VAL A 76 -11.22 4.57 -11.19
N SER A 77 -10.56 5.62 -10.68
CA SER A 77 -9.12 5.79 -10.82
C SER A 77 -8.29 4.95 -9.82
N ALA A 78 -8.91 4.28 -8.85
CA ALA A 78 -8.25 3.41 -7.87
C ALA A 78 -8.57 1.93 -8.15
N LYS A 79 -7.54 1.08 -8.16
CA LYS A 79 -7.69 -0.37 -8.35
C LYS A 79 -7.93 -1.10 -7.04
N ASN A 80 -7.19 -0.71 -6.00
CA ASN A 80 -7.29 -1.24 -4.65
C ASN A 80 -6.66 -0.26 -3.65
N CYS A 81 -6.82 -0.56 -2.38
CA CYS A 81 -6.37 0.24 -1.26
C CYS A 81 -5.80 -0.67 -0.18
N TRP A 82 -4.69 -0.25 0.40
CA TRP A 82 -3.92 -1.01 1.38
C TRP A 82 -3.71 -0.16 2.62
N GLU A 83 -3.79 -0.75 3.80
CA GLU A 83 -3.18 -0.10 4.94
C GLU A 83 -1.67 -0.04 4.71
N TYR A 84 -1.11 1.14 4.96
CA TYR A 84 0.29 1.40 4.72
C TYR A 84 1.12 1.10 5.98
N TRP A 85 2.06 0.16 5.87
CA TRP A 85 2.94 -0.22 6.99
C TRP A 85 4.31 0.47 6.95
N ALA A 86 5.00 0.45 5.80
CA ALA A 86 6.33 1.03 5.65
C ALA A 86 6.72 1.24 4.17
N HIS A 87 7.73 2.09 3.94
CA HIS A 87 8.47 2.18 2.68
C HIS A 87 9.96 2.36 2.95
N ALA A 88 10.80 1.89 2.03
CA ALA A 88 12.22 2.19 2.01
C ALA A 88 12.79 2.00 0.60
N PRO A 89 13.95 2.61 0.27
CA PRO A 89 14.57 2.46 -1.05
C PRO A 89 15.20 1.09 -1.28
N THR A 90 15.46 0.31 -0.21
CA THR A 90 16.02 -1.04 -0.31
C THR A 90 15.25 -2.02 0.57
N TYR A 91 15.30 -3.32 0.23
CA TYR A 91 14.70 -4.37 1.06
C TYR A 91 15.34 -4.46 2.45
N ALA A 92 16.63 -4.21 2.57
CA ALA A 92 17.31 -4.22 3.88
C ALA A 92 16.73 -3.15 4.80
N ASP A 93 16.61 -1.91 4.30
CA ASP A 93 16.02 -0.80 5.03
C ASP A 93 14.53 -1.03 5.31
N LEU A 94 13.81 -1.61 4.34
CA LEU A 94 12.40 -1.96 4.50
C LEU A 94 12.21 -2.97 5.62
N HIS A 95 13.01 -4.05 5.65
CA HIS A 95 12.93 -5.03 6.74
C HIS A 95 13.27 -4.42 8.10
N ALA A 96 14.26 -3.53 8.17
CA ALA A 96 14.58 -2.81 9.41
C ALA A 96 13.38 -1.98 9.89
N LYS A 97 12.72 -1.24 9.00
CA LYS A 97 11.49 -0.49 9.32
C LYS A 97 10.35 -1.42 9.74
N VAL A 98 10.09 -2.51 9.02
CA VAL A 98 9.01 -3.46 9.32
C VAL A 98 9.20 -4.15 10.68
N LYS A 99 10.45 -4.40 11.09
CA LYS A 99 10.80 -4.97 12.40
C LYS A 99 10.72 -3.98 13.55
N SER A 100 10.70 -2.67 13.28
CA SER A 100 10.61 -1.65 14.32
C SER A 100 9.29 -1.76 15.09
N ASP A 101 9.34 -1.48 16.39
CA ASP A 101 8.18 -1.54 17.30
C ASP A 101 6.90 -0.88 16.74
N PRO A 102 6.93 0.35 16.19
CA PRO A 102 5.71 0.99 15.71
C PRO A 102 5.10 0.31 14.48
N VAL A 103 5.91 -0.27 13.59
CA VAL A 103 5.40 -0.97 12.41
C VAL A 103 5.00 -2.39 12.76
N ARG A 104 5.77 -3.05 13.64
CA ARG A 104 5.44 -4.38 14.18
C ARG A 104 4.05 -4.41 14.82
N ALA A 105 3.68 -3.36 15.55
CA ALA A 105 2.34 -3.23 16.14
C ALA A 105 1.20 -3.28 15.10
N LEU A 106 1.45 -2.91 13.84
CA LEU A 106 0.44 -2.91 12.77
C LEU A 106 0.12 -4.31 12.25
N TRP A 107 1.10 -5.23 12.25
CA TRP A 107 0.98 -6.53 11.59
C TRP A 107 1.07 -7.73 12.55
N GLU A 108 1.75 -7.57 13.69
CA GLU A 108 2.03 -8.68 14.63
C GLU A 108 0.76 -9.31 15.23
N PRO A 109 -0.31 -8.57 15.58
CA PRO A 109 -1.55 -9.17 16.07
C PRO A 109 -2.14 -10.17 15.08
N TYR A 110 -2.18 -9.84 13.79
CA TYR A 110 -2.68 -10.73 12.75
C TYR A 110 -1.74 -11.92 12.52
N ALA A 111 -0.42 -11.69 12.59
CA ALA A 111 0.56 -12.75 12.37
C ALA A 111 0.49 -13.82 13.47
N ARG A 112 0.32 -13.41 14.73
CA ARG A 112 0.30 -14.32 15.88
C ARG A 112 -1.04 -15.03 16.07
N ASP A 113 -2.11 -14.59 15.42
CA ASP A 113 -3.40 -15.24 15.51
C ASP A 113 -3.45 -16.49 14.59
N PRO A 114 -3.52 -17.71 15.14
CA PRO A 114 -3.54 -18.93 14.34
C PRO A 114 -4.86 -19.12 13.56
N SER A 115 -5.90 -18.32 13.85
CA SER A 115 -7.18 -18.37 13.13
C SER A 115 -7.17 -17.51 11.85
N VAL A 116 -6.25 -16.55 11.72
CA VAL A 116 -6.17 -15.64 10.58
C VAL A 116 -5.46 -16.32 9.41
N SER A 117 -6.20 -16.60 8.35
CA SER A 117 -5.60 -17.07 7.10
C SER A 117 -4.92 -15.93 6.34
N TRP A 118 -3.78 -16.21 5.70
CA TRP A 118 -2.97 -15.15 5.10
C TRP A 118 -2.38 -15.52 3.74
N ARG A 119 -2.02 -14.49 2.98
CA ARG A 119 -1.15 -14.61 1.79
C ARG A 119 -0.23 -13.39 1.67
N PHE A 120 0.86 -13.57 0.93
CA PHE A 120 1.67 -12.45 0.45
C PHE A 120 1.44 -12.25 -1.05
N SER A 121 1.46 -10.99 -1.45
CA SER A 121 1.39 -10.57 -2.85
C SER A 121 2.53 -9.60 -3.12
N VAL A 122 3.28 -9.83 -4.19
CA VAL A 122 4.36 -8.94 -4.64
C VAL A 122 3.98 -8.36 -5.98
N SER A 123 3.96 -7.03 -6.08
CA SER A 123 3.59 -6.32 -7.29
C SER A 123 4.67 -5.32 -7.68
N GLY A 124 5.21 -5.47 -8.88
CA GLY A 124 6.08 -4.48 -9.50
C GLY A 124 5.25 -3.49 -10.30
N HIS A 125 5.32 -2.20 -9.96
CA HIS A 125 4.74 -1.19 -10.83
C HIS A 125 5.53 -1.07 -12.12
N GLN A 126 4.82 -0.99 -13.25
CA GLN A 126 5.39 -0.97 -14.61
C GLN A 126 6.22 -2.19 -15.01
N ARG A 127 6.30 -3.25 -14.19
CA ARG A 127 7.11 -4.44 -14.47
C ARG A 127 6.35 -5.72 -14.13
N THR A 128 6.44 -6.72 -15.00
CA THR A 128 6.00 -8.07 -14.64
C THR A 128 7.11 -8.75 -13.84
N LEU A 129 6.83 -9.12 -12.59
CA LEU A 129 7.76 -9.88 -11.77
C LEU A 129 7.56 -11.38 -12.04
N PRO A 130 8.60 -12.12 -12.47
CA PRO A 130 8.51 -13.57 -12.60
C PRO A 130 8.11 -14.22 -11.27
N HIS A 131 7.33 -15.30 -11.33
CA HIS A 131 6.83 -15.99 -10.14
C HIS A 131 7.96 -16.42 -9.18
N ALA A 132 9.09 -16.89 -9.70
CA ALA A 132 10.26 -17.24 -8.90
C ALA A 132 10.84 -16.03 -8.13
N GLN A 133 10.82 -14.84 -8.74
CA GLN A 133 11.26 -13.61 -8.08
C GLN A 133 10.26 -13.20 -6.98
N GLN A 134 8.96 -13.33 -7.22
CA GLN A 134 7.95 -13.05 -6.20
C GLN A 134 8.14 -13.96 -4.98
N ILE A 135 8.34 -15.27 -5.17
CA ILE A 135 8.63 -16.21 -4.08
C ILE A 135 9.90 -15.82 -3.34
N ALA A 136 10.98 -15.48 -4.06
CA ALA A 136 12.24 -15.07 -3.46
C ALA A 136 12.05 -13.83 -2.57
N THR A 137 11.30 -12.83 -3.02
CA THR A 137 10.91 -11.66 -2.24
C THR A 137 10.10 -12.04 -1.01
N VAL A 138 9.06 -12.86 -1.14
CA VAL A 138 8.23 -13.27 0.02
C VAL A 138 9.08 -13.96 1.10
N ASN A 139 10.03 -14.81 0.70
CA ASN A 139 10.91 -15.51 1.64
C ASN A 139 11.81 -14.55 2.45
N THR A 140 12.08 -13.33 1.97
CA THR A 140 12.85 -12.35 2.75
C THR A 140 12.07 -11.79 3.93
N PHE A 141 10.74 -11.96 3.95
CA PHE A 141 9.84 -11.59 5.05
C PHE A 141 9.63 -12.72 6.08
N SER A 142 10.41 -13.80 6.01
CA SER A 142 10.33 -14.95 6.94
C SER A 142 10.50 -14.62 8.43
N PHE A 143 10.93 -13.41 8.76
CA PHE A 143 10.97 -12.91 10.14
C PHE A 143 9.59 -12.56 10.71
N MET A 144 8.53 -12.51 9.89
CA MET A 144 7.16 -12.29 10.35
C MET A 144 6.53 -13.65 10.75
N PRO A 145 6.21 -13.86 12.05
CA PRO A 145 5.76 -15.16 12.56
C PRO A 145 4.27 -15.41 12.26
N PHE A 146 3.87 -15.48 11.00
CA PHE A 146 2.50 -15.82 10.62
C PHE A 146 2.17 -17.28 10.98
N GLN A 147 1.28 -17.48 11.95
CA GLN A 147 0.95 -18.81 12.50
C GLN A 147 -0.28 -19.44 11.85
N GLY A 148 -1.19 -18.64 11.29
CA GLY A 148 -2.39 -19.12 10.65
C GLY A 148 -2.14 -19.78 9.28
N PRO A 149 -3.19 -20.37 8.66
CA PRO A 149 -3.04 -21.12 7.43
C PRO A 149 -2.81 -20.22 6.21
N ILE A 150 -2.00 -20.69 5.26
CA ILE A 150 -1.84 -20.02 3.97
C ILE A 150 -3.11 -20.22 3.13
N ASN A 151 -3.74 -19.13 2.70
CA ASN A 151 -4.89 -19.15 1.79
C ASN A 151 -4.64 -18.24 0.58
N LEU A 152 -4.33 -18.84 -0.57
CA LEU A 152 -3.95 -18.10 -1.77
C LEU A 152 -5.14 -17.45 -2.52
N ARG A 153 -6.39 -17.84 -2.18
CA ARG A 153 -7.59 -17.44 -2.93
C ARG A 153 -8.39 -16.35 -2.21
N THR A 154 -8.74 -16.58 -0.96
CA THR A 154 -9.59 -15.67 -0.15
C THR A 154 -9.09 -15.61 1.28
N PRO A 155 -7.89 -15.05 1.52
CA PRO A 155 -7.33 -14.94 2.86
C PRO A 155 -8.10 -13.90 3.70
N ASP A 156 -7.96 -14.00 5.01
CA ASP A 156 -8.40 -12.95 5.95
C ASP A 156 -7.45 -11.74 5.87
N LEU A 157 -6.15 -12.00 5.72
CA LEU A 157 -5.10 -10.98 5.56
C LEU A 157 -4.31 -11.17 4.26
N GLU A 158 -4.16 -10.10 3.49
CA GLU A 158 -3.21 -10.03 2.39
C GLU A 158 -2.11 -9.02 2.70
N VAL A 159 -0.86 -9.49 2.69
CA VAL A 159 0.32 -8.64 2.85
C VAL A 159 0.87 -8.26 1.47
N GLY A 160 0.79 -6.99 1.14
CA GLY A 160 1.26 -6.45 -0.15
C GLY A 160 2.68 -5.88 -0.08
N VAL A 161 3.55 -6.30 -1.00
CA VAL A 161 4.87 -5.69 -1.24
C VAL A 161 4.85 -5.04 -2.62
N PHE A 162 5.03 -3.73 -2.65
CA PHE A 162 4.95 -2.93 -3.88
C PHE A 162 6.31 -2.37 -4.23
N GLU A 163 6.80 -2.69 -5.43
CA GLU A 163 8.07 -2.17 -5.95
C GLU A 163 7.76 -1.07 -6.97
N GLU A 164 8.26 0.13 -6.72
CA GLU A 164 8.20 1.24 -7.68
C GLU A 164 9.56 1.43 -8.34
N TYR A 165 9.61 1.15 -9.64
CA TYR A 165 10.82 1.35 -10.45
C TYR A 165 10.70 2.65 -11.22
N ALA A 166 11.74 3.49 -11.15
CA ALA A 166 11.80 4.72 -11.95
C ALA A 166 11.91 4.46 -13.46
N TRP A 167 12.33 3.24 -13.86
CA TRP A 167 12.52 2.83 -15.25
C TRP A 167 12.37 1.30 -15.39
N ASP A 168 11.69 0.86 -16.44
CA ASP A 168 11.58 -0.57 -16.82
C ASP A 168 12.49 -0.87 -18.03
N PRO A 169 13.56 -1.67 -17.88
CA PRO A 169 14.40 -2.09 -19.02
C PRO A 169 13.66 -2.89 -20.10
N LEU A 170 12.48 -3.43 -19.80
CA LEU A 170 11.65 -4.18 -20.75
C LEU A 170 10.68 -3.29 -21.55
N ARG A 171 10.52 -2.02 -21.16
CA ARG A 171 9.76 -1.02 -21.93
C ARG A 171 10.76 -0.08 -22.58
N GLY A 172 11.00 -0.33 -23.87
CA GLY A 172 11.82 0.55 -24.72
C GLY A 172 11.46 2.03 -24.48
N GLN A 173 12.49 2.86 -24.37
CA GLN A 173 12.38 4.30 -24.08
C GLN A 173 11.23 4.91 -24.89
N LYS A 174 10.22 5.46 -24.20
CA LYS A 174 9.38 6.47 -24.81
C LYS A 174 10.24 7.72 -24.93
N GLY A 175 10.75 7.94 -26.14
CA GLY A 175 11.47 9.16 -26.51
C GLY A 175 10.64 10.38 -26.14
N HIS A 176 11.33 11.37 -25.57
CA HIS A 176 10.83 12.72 -25.35
C HIS A 176 10.74 13.46 -26.68
#